data_AF-T1H2Q3-F1
#
_entry.id   AF-T1H2Q3-F1
#
_cell.length_a   1.000
_cell.length_b   1.000
_cell.length_c   1.000
_cell.angle_alpha   90.00
_cell.angle_beta   90.00
_cell.angle_gamma   90.00
#
_symmetry.space_group_name_H-M   'P 1'
#
loop_
_entity.id
_entity.type
_entity.pdbx_description
1 polymer ?
#
loop_
_entity_poly.entity_id
_entity_poly.type
_entity_poly.pdbx_seq_one_letter_code
_entity_poly.pdbx_strand_id
1 'polypeptide(L)'
;NYILPGKSGELSGIYWDTFLPIQGPNSIAHRSLVIYKYNRTDVRNITSTPWACGTILQYIKKGIYQKPMLTAQILFRYPIVGRILFRQPKDEPWQDTIIIVEYLIHADGSTEDSSDGHRWAIHNDAPGKDFYDWQNRCISTEESSIPLMCRLGDTYSRLGKLTIAGGRHEAAKLSRKVFVDSNLPLSGRFNIIGKSLTIYDDFGPKARGERLACSTITGHSRRKAVAKDWYPNGNPFSLTGKLEITQQSEYDITNVEVEFKGLEENSGYHIHQ
;
A
#
# COMPACT_ATOMS: atom_id res chain seq x y z
N ASN A 1 9.14 -14.12 20.57
CA ASN A 1 8.49 -13.26 21.58
C ASN A 1 9.49 -12.85 22.63
N TYR A 2 10.11 -11.69 22.47
CA TYR A 2 10.88 -11.08 23.56
C TYR A 2 9.87 -10.53 24.59
N ILE A 3 9.81 -11.17 25.75
CA ILE A 3 9.03 -10.69 26.88
C ILE A 3 9.99 -9.86 27.72
N LEU A 4 9.75 -8.57 27.81
CA LEU A 4 10.56 -7.68 28.63
C LEU A 4 10.19 -7.91 30.11
N PRO A 5 11.12 -8.38 30.96
CA PRO A 5 10.88 -8.50 32.38
C PRO A 5 11.08 -7.13 33.02
N GLY A 6 10.00 -6.48 33.46
CA GLY A 6 10.10 -5.20 34.15
C GLY A 6 8.87 -4.89 35.00
N LYS A 7 9.09 -4.52 36.26
CA LYS A 7 8.09 -3.89 37.15
C LYS A 7 7.92 -2.39 36.87
N SER A 8 8.72 -1.81 35.95
CA SER A 8 8.66 -0.40 35.56
C SER A 8 7.73 -0.20 34.38
N GLY A 9 6.94 0.89 34.40
CA GLY A 9 6.12 1.34 33.27
C GLY A 9 6.93 1.97 32.13
N GLU A 10 8.25 1.91 32.21
CA GLU A 10 9.19 2.47 31.25
C GLU A 10 10.12 1.38 30.72
N LEU A 11 10.23 1.32 29.40
CA LEU A 11 11.22 0.56 28.67
C LEU A 11 12.14 1.54 27.96
N SER A 12 13.38 1.65 28.42
CA SER A 12 14.40 2.50 27.80
C SER A 12 15.69 1.68 27.65
N GLY A 13 16.22 1.62 26.43
CA GLY A 13 17.40 0.83 26.12
C GLY A 13 17.68 0.75 24.63
N ILE A 14 18.89 0.33 24.28
CA ILE A 14 19.31 0.05 22.92
C ILE A 14 19.34 -1.47 22.75
N TYR A 15 18.59 -1.96 21.76
CA TYR A 15 18.46 -3.38 21.48
C TYR A 15 18.92 -3.67 20.06
N TRP A 16 19.58 -4.80 19.87
CA TRP A 16 20.05 -5.28 18.57
C TRP A 16 19.31 -6.58 18.24
N ASP A 17 18.63 -6.61 17.11
CA ASP A 17 17.93 -7.79 16.63
C ASP A 17 18.26 -8.02 15.15
N THR A 18 18.87 -9.17 14.85
CA THR A 18 19.22 -9.58 13.49
C THR A 18 18.00 -9.98 12.65
N PHE A 19 16.85 -10.23 13.28
CA PHE A 19 15.59 -10.62 12.63
C PHE A 19 14.69 -9.43 12.29
N LEU A 20 15.18 -8.19 12.41
CA LEU A 20 14.49 -6.96 12.03
C LEU A 20 15.20 -6.22 10.89
N PRO A 21 15.42 -6.85 9.72
CA PRO A 21 16.08 -6.19 8.61
C PRO A 21 15.21 -5.03 8.07
N ILE A 22 15.84 -3.94 7.65
CA ILE A 22 15.14 -2.75 7.10
C ILE A 22 15.13 -2.78 5.56
N GLN A 23 15.81 -3.75 4.95
CA GLN A 23 15.90 -3.95 3.50
C GLN A 23 15.75 -5.44 3.15
N GLY A 24 15.42 -5.71 1.89
CA GLY A 24 15.21 -7.04 1.33
C GLY A 24 13.81 -7.61 1.57
N PRO A 25 13.55 -8.86 1.15
CA PRO A 25 12.21 -9.47 1.15
C PRO A 25 11.53 -9.53 2.52
N ASN A 26 12.33 -9.67 3.59
CA ASN A 26 11.85 -9.74 4.98
C ASN A 26 11.87 -8.38 5.68
N SER A 27 12.00 -7.28 4.93
CA SER A 27 12.07 -5.94 5.50
C SER A 27 10.87 -5.63 6.41
N ILE A 28 11.16 -5.04 7.56
CA ILE A 28 10.16 -4.50 8.49
C ILE A 28 9.71 -3.09 8.10
N ALA A 29 10.35 -2.46 7.11
CA ALA A 29 9.92 -1.17 6.60
C ALA A 29 8.48 -1.28 6.09
N HIS A 30 7.66 -0.28 6.43
CA HIS A 30 6.25 -0.18 6.09
C HIS A 30 5.33 -1.23 6.74
N ARG A 31 5.85 -2.05 7.67
CA ARG A 31 5.04 -2.91 8.53
C ARG A 31 4.61 -2.17 9.80
N SER A 32 3.63 -2.75 10.50
CA SER A 32 3.15 -2.22 11.76
C SER A 32 3.91 -2.84 12.94
N LEU A 33 4.41 -2.00 13.82
CA LEU A 33 4.80 -2.37 15.19
C LEU A 33 3.54 -2.36 16.05
N VAL A 34 3.27 -3.46 16.75
CA VAL A 34 2.13 -3.58 17.67
C VAL A 34 2.65 -3.87 19.07
N ILE A 35 2.22 -3.06 20.03
CA ILE A 35 2.53 -3.24 21.45
C ILE A 35 1.34 -3.96 22.08
N TYR A 36 1.59 -5.11 22.70
CA TYR A 36 0.57 -5.88 23.40
C TYR A 36 0.63 -5.65 24.90
N LYS A 37 -0.54 -5.50 25.52
CA LYS A 37 -0.70 -5.53 26.98
C LYS A 37 -1.17 -6.93 27.37
N TYR A 38 -0.48 -7.52 28.34
CA TYR A 38 -0.84 -8.82 28.88
C TYR A 38 -1.56 -8.65 30.21
N ASN A 39 -2.75 -9.21 30.33
CA ASN A 39 -3.43 -9.34 31.61
C ASN A 39 -3.04 -10.68 32.25
N ARG A 40 -2.40 -10.60 33.42
CA ARG A 40 -1.86 -11.73 34.16
C ARG A 40 -2.56 -11.92 35.52
N THR A 41 -3.79 -11.43 35.68
CA THR A 41 -4.56 -11.61 36.93
C THR A 41 -4.79 -13.08 37.27
N ASP A 42 -4.97 -13.93 36.26
CA ASP A 42 -4.98 -15.39 36.42
C ASP A 42 -3.75 -15.98 35.70
N VAL A 43 -2.88 -16.63 36.47
CA VAL A 43 -1.66 -17.26 35.96
C VAL A 43 -1.99 -18.43 35.01
N ARG A 44 -3.17 -19.03 35.12
CA ARG A 44 -3.63 -20.13 34.26
C ARG A 44 -4.22 -19.63 32.94
N ASN A 45 -4.59 -18.35 32.83
CA ASN A 45 -5.21 -17.79 31.64
C ASN A 45 -4.69 -16.36 31.36
N ILE A 46 -3.48 -16.28 30.80
CA ILE A 46 -2.88 -15.01 30.39
C ILE A 46 -3.51 -14.55 29.07
N THR A 47 -4.23 -13.44 29.10
CA THR A 47 -4.82 -12.82 27.91
C THR A 47 -3.95 -11.68 27.39
N SER A 48 -3.88 -11.50 26.07
CA SER A 48 -3.14 -10.42 25.43
C SER A 48 -4.05 -9.56 24.57
N THR A 49 -3.98 -8.24 24.73
CA THR A 49 -4.73 -7.30 23.91
C THR A 49 -3.77 -6.31 23.25
N PRO A 50 -3.99 -5.93 21.98
CA PRO A 50 -3.20 -4.88 21.35
C PRO A 50 -3.48 -3.55 22.06
N TRP A 51 -2.43 -2.86 22.51
CA TRP A 51 -2.52 -1.60 23.24
C TRP A 51 -2.29 -0.40 22.33
N ALA A 52 -1.27 -0.46 21.48
CA ALA A 52 -0.93 0.58 20.54
C ALA A 52 -0.32 -0.03 19.27
N CYS A 53 -0.44 0.67 18.15
CA CYS A 53 0.23 0.31 16.92
C CYS A 53 0.82 1.54 16.24
N GLY A 54 1.89 1.34 15.48
CA GLY A 54 2.52 2.38 14.65
C GLY A 54 3.12 1.76 13.40
N THR A 55 3.17 2.52 12.31
CA THR A 55 3.80 2.09 11.06
C THR A 55 5.27 2.47 11.05
N ILE A 56 6.14 1.53 10.66
CA ILE A 56 7.58 1.75 10.57
C ILE A 56 7.88 2.45 9.25
N LEU A 57 8.17 3.75 9.29
CA LEU A 57 8.45 4.55 8.09
C LEU A 57 9.93 4.93 8.01
N GLN A 58 10.43 5.12 6.79
CA GLN A 58 11.79 5.60 6.55
C GLN A 58 11.83 7.13 6.60
N TYR A 59 12.89 7.67 7.19
CA TYR A 59 13.14 9.11 7.31
C TYR A 59 14.46 9.48 6.63
N ILE A 60 14.58 10.74 6.22
CA ILE A 60 15.83 11.26 5.65
C ILE A 60 16.91 11.31 6.75
N LYS A 61 18.17 11.03 6.39
CA LYS A 61 19.31 11.09 7.33
C LYS A 61 19.36 12.46 8.01
N LYS A 62 19.27 12.49 9.36
CA LYS A 62 19.20 13.70 10.21
C LYS A 62 17.94 14.56 10.02
N GLY A 63 16.89 14.03 9.41
CA GLY A 63 15.64 14.76 9.15
C GLY A 63 14.51 14.39 10.10
N ILE A 64 13.59 15.34 10.30
CA ILE A 64 12.27 15.14 10.92
C ILE A 64 11.24 14.70 9.84
N TYR A 65 11.64 14.74 8.57
CA TYR A 65 10.75 14.48 7.43
C TYR A 65 10.85 13.03 6.98
N GLN A 66 9.67 12.45 6.71
CA GLN A 66 9.54 11.16 6.06
C GLN A 66 10.28 11.20 4.72
N LYS A 67 10.98 10.11 4.40
CA LYS A 67 11.64 9.95 3.12
C LYS A 67 10.57 10.02 2.01
N PRO A 68 10.73 10.89 1.00
CA PRO A 68 9.72 11.03 -0.04
C PRO A 68 9.58 9.73 -0.81
N MET A 69 8.34 9.27 -1.00
CA MET A 69 8.00 8.02 -1.69
C MET A 69 7.32 8.34 -3.02
N LEU A 70 7.67 7.58 -4.05
CA LEU A 70 6.89 7.47 -5.28
C LEU A 70 5.89 6.32 -5.10
N THR A 71 4.63 6.58 -5.40
CA THR A 71 3.55 5.59 -5.31
C THR A 71 2.95 5.36 -6.69
N ALA A 72 2.90 4.10 -7.10
CA ALA A 72 2.12 3.65 -8.24
C ALA A 72 0.96 2.77 -7.73
N GLN A 73 -0.10 2.65 -8.52
CA GLN A 73 -1.26 1.86 -8.18
C GLN A 73 -1.74 1.05 -9.38
N ILE A 74 -2.36 -0.08 -9.09
CA ILE A 74 -3.18 -0.81 -10.03
C ILE A 74 -4.57 -0.97 -9.42
N LEU A 75 -5.58 -0.73 -10.26
CA LEU A 75 -6.98 -0.80 -9.88
C LEU A 75 -7.69 -1.84 -10.76
N PHE A 76 -8.13 -2.92 -10.15
CA PHE A 76 -8.99 -3.91 -10.79
C PHE A 76 -10.45 -3.49 -10.64
N ARG A 77 -11.19 -3.56 -11.76
CA ARG A 77 -12.61 -3.18 -11.83
C ARG A 77 -13.52 -4.38 -12.07
N TYR A 78 -13.03 -5.39 -12.78
CA TYR A 78 -13.76 -6.61 -13.15
C TYR A 78 -12.75 -7.68 -13.62
N PRO A 79 -13.03 -9.00 -13.44
CA PRO A 79 -14.06 -9.58 -12.56
C PRO A 79 -13.70 -9.46 -11.08
N ILE A 80 -12.48 -9.03 -10.75
CA ILE A 80 -12.06 -8.70 -9.39
C ILE A 80 -12.16 -7.19 -9.21
N VAL A 81 -12.64 -6.76 -8.04
CA VAL A 81 -12.52 -5.39 -7.56
C VAL A 81 -11.43 -5.34 -6.50
N GLY A 82 -10.42 -4.50 -6.73
CA GLY A 82 -9.29 -4.45 -5.81
C GLY A 82 -8.23 -3.42 -6.17
N ARG A 83 -7.40 -3.11 -5.18
CA ARG A 83 -6.31 -2.13 -5.30
C ARG A 83 -5.01 -2.70 -4.77
N ILE A 84 -3.96 -2.61 -5.59
CA ILE A 84 -2.59 -2.89 -5.17
C ILE A 84 -1.77 -1.62 -5.36
N LEU A 85 -0.99 -1.26 -4.35
CA LEU A 85 -0.08 -0.12 -4.38
C LEU A 85 1.35 -0.60 -4.43
N PHE A 86 2.18 0.10 -5.20
CA PHE A 86 3.62 -0.07 -5.23
C PHE A 86 4.25 1.21 -4.71
N ARG A 87 5.17 1.09 -3.77
CA ARG A 87 5.82 2.24 -3.14
C ARG A 87 7.33 2.05 -3.15
N GLN A 88 8.05 3.05 -3.63
CA GLN A 88 9.51 3.06 -3.64
C GLN A 88 10.00 4.44 -3.21
N PRO A 89 11.13 4.57 -2.49
CA PRO A 89 11.74 5.87 -2.27
C PRO A 89 11.94 6.63 -3.58
N LYS A 90 11.53 7.90 -3.58
CA LYS A 90 11.54 8.75 -4.76
C LYS A 90 12.99 8.94 -5.24
N ASP A 91 13.20 8.84 -6.56
CA ASP A 91 14.49 9.04 -7.22
C ASP A 91 15.58 8.02 -6.84
N GLU A 92 15.22 6.92 -6.16
CA GLU A 92 16.14 5.83 -5.77
C GLU A 92 15.67 4.45 -6.29
N PRO A 93 15.78 4.19 -7.61
CA PRO A 93 15.25 2.97 -8.23
C PRO A 93 15.91 1.66 -7.78
N TRP A 94 17.07 1.72 -7.11
CA TRP A 94 17.79 0.57 -6.55
C TRP A 94 17.27 0.16 -5.15
N GLN A 95 16.41 0.96 -4.52
CA GLN A 95 15.78 0.60 -3.25
C GLN A 95 14.64 -0.38 -3.47
N ASP A 96 14.27 -1.10 -2.42
CA ASP A 96 13.17 -2.03 -2.47
C ASP A 96 11.83 -1.34 -2.76
N THR A 97 11.00 -2.01 -3.55
CA THR A 97 9.61 -1.63 -3.80
C THR A 97 8.71 -2.42 -2.87
N ILE A 98 7.94 -1.70 -2.06
CA ILE A 98 6.93 -2.25 -1.17
C ILE A 98 5.63 -2.39 -1.96
N ILE A 99 5.04 -3.57 -1.93
CA ILE A 99 3.80 -3.90 -2.62
C ILE A 99 2.72 -4.14 -1.59
N ILE A 100 1.65 -3.36 -1.63
CA ILE A 100 0.56 -3.42 -0.66
C ILE A 100 -0.70 -3.83 -1.42
N VAL A 101 -1.12 -5.07 -1.20
CA VAL A 101 -2.43 -5.53 -1.61
C VAL A 101 -3.41 -5.05 -0.54
N GLU A 102 -4.29 -4.10 -0.88
CA GLU A 102 -5.22 -3.56 0.10
C GLU A 102 -6.44 -4.46 0.25
N TYR A 103 -7.07 -4.78 -0.88
CA TYR A 103 -8.18 -5.72 -0.97
C TYR A 103 -8.28 -6.26 -2.39
N LEU A 104 -8.68 -7.53 -2.51
CA LEU A 104 -9.09 -8.19 -3.75
C LEU A 104 -10.37 -8.93 -3.46
N ILE A 105 -11.43 -8.64 -4.21
CA ILE A 105 -12.77 -9.18 -4.00
C ILE A 105 -13.35 -9.64 -5.33
N HIS A 106 -13.98 -10.81 -5.37
CA HIS A 106 -14.75 -11.24 -6.53
C HIS A 106 -15.96 -10.34 -6.75
N ALA A 107 -16.17 -9.93 -8.01
CA ALA A 107 -17.20 -8.97 -8.42
C ALA A 107 -17.90 -9.40 -9.72
N ASP A 108 -17.80 -10.67 -10.09
CA ASP A 108 -18.46 -11.26 -11.25
C ASP A 108 -19.92 -11.69 -10.97
N GLY A 109 -20.38 -11.52 -9.73
CA GLY A 109 -21.72 -11.91 -9.31
C GLY A 109 -21.90 -13.41 -9.13
N SER A 110 -20.81 -14.19 -9.22
CA SER A 110 -20.82 -15.58 -8.78
C SER A 110 -20.94 -15.60 -7.25
N THR A 111 -21.62 -16.60 -6.71
CA THR A 111 -21.59 -16.89 -5.27
C THR A 111 -20.27 -17.57 -4.89
N GLU A 112 -19.16 -17.17 -5.50
CA GLU A 112 -17.85 -17.76 -5.22
C GLU A 112 -17.45 -17.42 -3.79
N ASP A 113 -17.19 -18.48 -3.03
CA ASP A 113 -16.43 -18.39 -1.79
C ASP A 113 -15.04 -17.81 -2.08
N SER A 114 -14.36 -17.37 -1.02
CA SER A 114 -12.98 -16.89 -1.10
C SER A 114 -12.07 -17.93 -1.81
N SER A 115 -11.28 -17.48 -2.77
CA SER A 115 -10.36 -18.30 -3.56
C SER A 115 -8.90 -17.98 -3.24
N ASP A 116 -8.03 -18.99 -3.33
CA ASP A 116 -6.61 -18.86 -3.00
C ASP A 116 -5.71 -19.46 -4.07
N GLY A 117 -4.42 -19.15 -3.97
CA GLY A 117 -3.41 -19.75 -4.82
C GLY A 117 -3.28 -19.08 -6.19
N HIS A 118 -3.79 -17.86 -6.34
CA HIS A 118 -3.72 -17.10 -7.58
C HIS A 118 -2.29 -16.66 -7.88
N ARG A 119 -1.78 -17.10 -9.02
CA ARG A 119 -0.52 -16.59 -9.57
C ARG A 119 -0.75 -15.18 -10.09
N TRP A 120 0.30 -14.40 -10.15
CA TRP A 120 0.25 -13.05 -10.67
C TRP A 120 1.59 -12.69 -11.28
N ALA A 121 1.54 -11.90 -12.35
CA ALA A 121 2.71 -11.49 -13.09
C ALA A 121 2.57 -10.07 -13.65
N ILE A 122 3.69 -9.37 -13.76
CA ILE A 122 3.78 -8.06 -14.42
C ILE A 122 4.24 -8.26 -15.86
N HIS A 123 3.52 -7.72 -16.84
CA HIS A 123 3.91 -7.81 -18.24
C HIS A 123 4.23 -6.46 -18.83
N ASN A 124 5.08 -6.45 -19.86
CA ASN A 124 5.58 -5.22 -20.47
C ASN A 124 4.47 -4.39 -21.14
N ASP A 125 3.52 -5.06 -21.78
CA ASP A 125 2.45 -4.41 -22.52
C ASP A 125 1.31 -3.99 -21.58
N ALA A 126 0.76 -2.81 -21.84
CA ALA A 126 -0.45 -2.34 -21.17
C ALA A 126 -1.64 -3.22 -21.58
N PRO A 127 -2.62 -3.45 -20.68
CA PRO A 127 -3.82 -4.19 -21.06
C PRO A 127 -4.61 -3.40 -22.11
N GLY A 128 -5.10 -4.12 -23.10
CA GLY A 128 -6.05 -3.63 -24.09
C GLY A 128 -7.47 -3.54 -23.52
N LYS A 129 -8.46 -3.54 -24.41
CA LYS A 129 -9.88 -3.55 -24.05
C LYS A 129 -10.44 -4.96 -23.84
N ASP A 130 -9.57 -5.95 -23.80
CA ASP A 130 -9.87 -7.38 -23.64
C ASP A 130 -10.11 -7.79 -22.18
N PHE A 131 -9.93 -6.89 -21.21
CA PHE A 131 -10.15 -7.22 -19.79
C PHE A 131 -11.63 -7.55 -19.44
N TYR A 132 -12.58 -7.15 -20.28
CA TYR A 132 -13.99 -7.54 -20.16
C TYR A 132 -14.34 -8.82 -20.93
N ASP A 133 -13.46 -9.31 -21.81
CA ASP A 133 -13.70 -10.55 -22.54
C ASP A 133 -13.71 -11.74 -21.56
N TRP A 134 -14.54 -12.73 -21.80
CA TRP A 134 -14.65 -13.91 -20.97
C TRP A 134 -13.73 -15.05 -21.44
N GLN A 135 -13.49 -15.19 -22.74
CA GLN A 135 -12.62 -16.22 -23.32
C GLN A 135 -11.19 -15.72 -23.46
N ASN A 136 -11.06 -14.49 -23.96
CA ASN A 136 -9.79 -13.95 -24.44
C ASN A 136 -9.29 -12.83 -23.54
N ARG A 137 -9.48 -12.98 -22.22
CA ARG A 137 -9.12 -11.95 -21.26
C ARG A 137 -7.61 -11.79 -21.14
N CYS A 138 -7.12 -10.55 -21.15
CA CYS A 138 -5.71 -10.24 -20.93
C CYS A 138 -4.76 -10.95 -21.91
N ILE A 139 -5.17 -11.11 -23.17
CA ILE A 139 -4.27 -11.57 -24.24
C ILE A 139 -3.31 -10.47 -24.65
N SER A 140 -3.80 -9.23 -24.67
CA SER A 140 -3.02 -8.03 -25.00
C SER A 140 -1.83 -7.77 -24.06
N THR A 141 -1.87 -8.31 -22.84
CA THR A 141 -0.76 -8.19 -21.88
C THR A 141 0.34 -9.22 -22.14
N GLU A 142 0.10 -10.21 -22.98
CA GLU A 142 1.02 -11.32 -23.18
C GLU A 142 2.11 -10.98 -24.18
N GLU A 143 3.35 -10.94 -23.68
CA GLU A 143 4.53 -10.82 -24.52
C GLU A 143 4.87 -12.20 -25.11
N SER A 144 4.52 -12.38 -26.39
CA SER A 144 5.01 -13.50 -27.19
C SER A 144 6.54 -13.39 -27.29
N SER A 145 7.29 -14.33 -26.72
CA SER A 145 8.71 -14.66 -27.04
C SER A 145 9.87 -14.34 -26.06
N ILE A 146 9.66 -14.08 -24.75
CA ILE A 146 10.81 -14.04 -23.80
C ILE A 146 10.94 -15.35 -22.98
N PRO A 147 12.12 -16.00 -22.95
CA PRO A 147 12.35 -17.23 -22.19
C PRO A 147 12.02 -17.11 -20.70
N LEU A 148 11.57 -18.23 -20.13
CA LEU A 148 11.05 -18.40 -18.77
C LEU A 148 11.96 -17.86 -17.64
N MET A 149 13.27 -17.65 -17.88
CA MET A 149 14.26 -17.30 -16.86
C MET A 149 14.54 -15.80 -16.67
N CYS A 150 13.99 -14.90 -17.51
CA CYS A 150 14.22 -13.45 -17.39
C CYS A 150 12.93 -12.63 -17.28
N ARG A 151 11.80 -13.23 -16.89
CA ARG A 151 10.59 -12.48 -16.62
C ARG A 151 10.76 -11.70 -15.31
N LEU A 152 11.14 -10.42 -15.41
CA LEU A 152 10.85 -9.40 -14.38
C LEU A 152 9.41 -9.57 -13.85
N GLY A 153 8.53 -10.00 -14.75
CA GLY A 153 7.14 -10.34 -14.54
C GLY A 153 6.80 -11.52 -13.66
N ASP A 154 7.66 -12.51 -13.42
CA ASP A 154 7.28 -13.63 -12.53
C ASP A 154 7.36 -13.20 -11.05
N THR A 155 6.32 -12.51 -10.60
CA THR A 155 6.19 -12.00 -9.24
C THR A 155 5.72 -13.06 -8.26
N TYR A 156 4.89 -14.01 -8.68
CA TYR A 156 4.36 -15.02 -7.76
C TYR A 156 5.42 -16.01 -7.29
N SER A 157 6.38 -16.39 -8.14
CA SER A 157 7.45 -17.31 -7.73
C SER A 157 8.38 -16.68 -6.70
N ARG A 158 8.56 -15.35 -6.74
CA ARG A 158 9.41 -14.61 -5.79
C ARG A 158 8.67 -14.22 -4.50
N LEU A 159 7.42 -13.79 -4.62
CA LEU A 159 6.69 -13.14 -3.53
C LEU A 159 5.57 -14.01 -2.93
N GLY A 160 5.15 -15.04 -3.65
CA GLY A 160 4.04 -15.91 -3.29
C GLY A 160 2.74 -15.56 -4.00
N LYS A 161 1.71 -16.37 -3.73
CA LYS A 161 0.41 -16.31 -4.39
C LYS A 161 -0.58 -15.38 -3.66
N LEU A 162 -1.56 -14.89 -4.41
CA LEU A 162 -2.62 -14.01 -3.91
C LEU A 162 -3.86 -14.81 -3.52
N THR A 163 -4.61 -14.22 -2.59
CA THR A 163 -5.90 -14.73 -2.11
C THR A 163 -6.94 -13.67 -2.43
N ILE A 164 -8.07 -14.07 -3.00
CA ILE A 164 -9.18 -13.18 -3.38
C ILE A 164 -10.36 -13.52 -2.48
N ALA A 165 -10.94 -12.52 -1.83
CA ALA A 165 -12.07 -12.73 -0.95
C ALA A 165 -13.38 -12.83 -1.75
N GLY A 166 -14.29 -13.69 -1.31
CA GLY A 166 -15.66 -13.74 -1.87
C GLY A 166 -16.50 -12.51 -1.49
N GLY A 167 -16.12 -11.80 -0.43
CA GLY A 167 -16.87 -10.62 0.02
C GLY A 167 -16.04 -9.55 0.74
N ARG A 168 -16.61 -8.34 0.82
CA ARG A 168 -15.96 -7.15 1.39
C ARG A 168 -15.58 -7.33 2.86
N HIS A 169 -16.39 -8.03 3.65
CA HIS A 169 -16.13 -8.24 5.08
C HIS A 169 -14.88 -9.09 5.33
N GLU A 170 -14.59 -10.06 4.45
CA GLU A 170 -13.45 -10.95 4.59
C GLU A 170 -12.18 -10.41 3.91
N ALA A 171 -12.34 -9.49 2.96
CA ALA A 171 -11.25 -8.93 2.15
C ALA A 171 -10.09 -8.41 3.00
N ALA A 172 -10.39 -7.68 4.08
CA ALA A 172 -9.39 -7.11 4.98
C ALA A 172 -8.55 -8.19 5.70
N LYS A 173 -9.11 -9.39 5.92
CA LYS A 173 -8.46 -10.51 6.61
C LYS A 173 -7.72 -11.44 5.65
N LEU A 174 -8.31 -11.73 4.48
CA LEU A 174 -7.80 -12.75 3.56
C LEU A 174 -6.89 -12.18 2.47
N SER A 175 -7.30 -11.08 1.83
CA SER A 175 -6.62 -10.56 0.64
C SER A 175 -5.52 -9.54 0.97
N ARG A 176 -5.62 -8.87 2.13
CA ARG A 176 -4.66 -7.82 2.51
C ARG A 176 -3.28 -8.43 2.80
N LYS A 177 -2.28 -8.08 1.98
CA LYS A 177 -0.90 -8.60 2.08
C LYS A 177 0.12 -7.50 1.76
N VAL A 178 1.31 -7.62 2.34
CA VAL A 178 2.44 -6.72 2.06
C VAL A 178 3.65 -7.55 1.63
N PHE A 179 4.21 -7.21 0.48
CA PHE A 179 5.42 -7.81 -0.08
C PHE A 179 6.51 -6.76 -0.28
N VAL A 180 7.74 -7.21 -0.43
CA VAL A 180 8.90 -6.37 -0.72
C VAL A 180 9.69 -7.03 -1.84
N ASP A 181 9.94 -6.30 -2.93
CA ASP A 181 10.70 -6.78 -4.08
C ASP A 181 11.75 -5.74 -4.49
N SER A 182 13.01 -6.15 -4.61
CA SER A 182 14.13 -5.31 -5.04
C SER A 182 14.22 -5.13 -6.56
N ASN A 183 13.46 -5.91 -7.34
CA ASN A 183 13.51 -5.97 -8.80
C ASN A 183 12.31 -5.30 -9.50
N LEU A 184 11.55 -4.47 -8.78
CA LEU A 184 10.36 -3.79 -9.31
C LEU A 184 10.48 -2.26 -9.22
N PRO A 185 11.44 -1.63 -9.93
CA PRO A 185 11.64 -0.19 -9.82
C PRO A 185 10.43 0.59 -10.33
N LEU A 186 10.09 1.69 -9.65
CA LEU A 186 9.03 2.63 -10.04
C LEU A 186 9.56 3.82 -10.84
N SER A 187 10.88 3.97 -10.93
CA SER A 187 11.55 5.04 -11.67
C SER A 187 12.73 4.48 -12.47
N GLY A 188 13.28 5.30 -13.37
CA GLY A 188 14.39 4.90 -14.24
C GLY A 188 13.98 4.09 -15.46
N ARG A 189 14.97 3.52 -16.15
CA ARG A 189 14.80 2.88 -17.48
C ARG A 189 13.90 1.64 -17.45
N PHE A 190 13.92 0.88 -16.37
CA PHE A 190 13.19 -0.38 -16.24
C PHE A 190 11.92 -0.25 -15.39
N ASN A 191 11.38 0.97 -15.27
CA ASN A 191 10.22 1.22 -14.41
C ASN A 191 9.00 0.40 -14.84
N ILE A 192 8.17 0.01 -13.86
CA ILE A 192 6.95 -0.76 -14.09
C ILE A 192 5.69 0.10 -14.31
N ILE A 193 5.81 1.43 -14.33
CA ILE A 193 4.67 2.30 -14.58
C ILE A 193 4.31 2.25 -16.07
N GLY A 194 3.02 2.11 -16.38
CA GLY A 194 2.51 1.91 -17.74
C GLY A 194 2.46 0.44 -18.17
N LYS A 195 3.10 -0.47 -17.42
CA LYS A 195 3.01 -1.92 -17.61
C LYS A 195 1.70 -2.49 -17.08
N SER A 196 1.41 -3.75 -17.38
CA SER A 196 0.24 -4.43 -16.85
C SER A 196 0.59 -5.40 -15.73
N LEU A 197 -0.36 -5.70 -14.86
CA LEU A 197 -0.29 -6.86 -13.96
C LEU A 197 -1.50 -7.73 -14.22
N THR A 198 -1.26 -9.03 -14.41
CA THR A 198 -2.27 -10.05 -14.64
C THR A 198 -2.31 -11.01 -13.46
N ILE A 199 -3.51 -11.25 -12.94
CA ILE A 199 -3.83 -12.27 -11.96
C ILE A 199 -4.38 -13.47 -12.71
N TYR A 200 -3.85 -14.65 -12.38
CA TYR A 200 -4.22 -15.92 -12.96
C TYR A 200 -5.05 -16.75 -11.99
N ASP A 201 -5.89 -17.58 -12.55
CA ASP A 201 -6.68 -18.58 -11.87
C ASP A 201 -6.57 -19.89 -12.64
N ASP A 202 -5.75 -20.78 -12.08
CA ASP A 202 -5.41 -22.09 -12.63
C ASP A 202 -6.55 -23.10 -12.46
N PHE A 203 -7.50 -22.80 -11.57
CA PHE A 203 -8.63 -23.67 -11.23
C PHE A 203 -9.95 -23.24 -11.88
N GLY A 204 -9.94 -22.13 -12.61
CA GLY A 204 -11.13 -21.63 -13.30
C GLY A 204 -11.58 -22.48 -14.49
N PRO A 205 -12.72 -22.14 -15.11
CA PRO A 205 -13.26 -22.88 -16.24
C PRO A 205 -12.27 -22.94 -17.42
N LYS A 206 -12.01 -24.14 -17.96
CA LYS A 206 -11.06 -24.33 -19.07
C LYS A 206 -11.35 -23.44 -20.30
N ALA A 207 -12.62 -23.14 -20.56
CA ALA A 207 -13.03 -22.27 -21.66
C ALA A 207 -12.67 -20.79 -21.45
N ARG A 208 -12.51 -20.33 -20.19
CA ARG A 208 -12.06 -18.97 -19.82
C ARG A 208 -10.54 -18.81 -19.98
N GLY A 209 -9.80 -19.92 -19.98
CA GLY A 209 -8.35 -19.93 -19.80
C GLY A 209 -7.93 -19.54 -18.38
N GLU A 210 -6.62 -19.41 -18.17
CA GLU A 210 -6.04 -19.16 -16.84
C GLU A 210 -6.08 -17.68 -16.41
N ARG A 211 -6.50 -16.74 -17.27
CA ARG A 211 -6.35 -15.28 -17.01
C ARG A 211 -7.59 -14.72 -16.33
N LEU A 212 -7.48 -14.41 -15.03
CA LEU A 212 -8.61 -13.96 -14.24
C LEU A 212 -8.87 -12.46 -14.43
N ALA A 213 -7.86 -11.62 -14.23
CA ALA A 213 -7.98 -10.17 -14.34
C ALA A 213 -6.64 -9.52 -14.71
N CYS A 214 -6.69 -8.39 -15.41
CA CYS A 214 -5.53 -7.54 -15.66
C CYS A 214 -5.91 -6.07 -15.56
N SER A 215 -4.92 -5.25 -15.25
CA SER A 215 -5.06 -3.79 -15.26
C SER A 215 -3.69 -3.14 -15.41
N THR A 216 -3.68 -1.83 -15.70
CA THR A 216 -2.47 -1.05 -15.91
C THR A 216 -1.94 -0.51 -14.59
N ILE A 217 -0.63 -0.56 -14.41
CA ILE A 217 0.07 0.11 -13.33
C ILE A 217 0.18 1.59 -13.69
N THR A 218 -0.42 2.46 -12.88
CA THR A 218 -0.49 3.90 -13.13
C THR A 218 0.08 4.68 -11.94
N GLY A 219 0.52 5.92 -12.16
CA GLY A 219 0.94 6.77 -11.05
C GLY A 219 -0.22 7.04 -10.08
N HIS A 220 0.06 7.00 -8.78
CA HIS A 220 -0.92 7.39 -7.76
C HIS A 220 -0.87 8.90 -7.55
N SER A 221 -1.95 9.58 -7.94
CA SER A 221 -2.07 11.04 -7.82
C SER A 221 -2.27 11.47 -6.37
N ARG A 222 -1.50 12.48 -5.96
CA ARG A 222 -1.64 13.13 -4.64
C ARG A 222 -3.02 13.75 -4.44
N ARG A 223 -3.46 13.82 -3.19
CA ARG A 223 -4.62 14.61 -2.78
C ARG A 223 -4.15 15.99 -2.31
N LYS A 224 -4.87 17.03 -2.73
CA LYS A 224 -4.60 18.43 -2.35
C LYS A 224 -5.93 19.10 -2.01
N ALA A 225 -6.00 19.68 -0.82
CA ALA A 225 -7.09 20.53 -0.36
C ALA A 225 -6.54 21.93 -0.10
N VAL A 226 -7.29 22.97 -0.45
CA VAL A 226 -6.86 24.36 -0.30
C VAL A 226 -8.03 25.18 0.24
N ALA A 227 -7.81 25.88 1.36
CA ALA A 227 -8.70 26.94 1.83
C ALA A 227 -8.02 28.29 1.57
N LYS A 228 -8.69 29.16 0.81
CA LYS A 228 -8.14 30.47 0.40
C LYS A 228 -9.17 31.58 0.53
N ASP A 229 -10.43 31.25 0.25
CA ASP A 229 -11.53 32.21 0.36
C ASP A 229 -12.06 32.18 1.78
N TRP A 230 -12.03 33.34 2.42
CA TRP A 230 -12.42 33.54 3.81
C TRP A 230 -13.65 34.44 3.86
N TYR A 231 -14.66 34.04 4.63
CA TYR A 231 -15.93 34.75 4.71
C TYR A 231 -16.19 35.22 6.13
N PRO A 232 -16.12 36.54 6.40
CA PRO A 232 -16.47 37.07 7.70
C PRO A 232 -17.98 37.21 7.85
N ASN A 233 -18.52 36.71 8.96
CA ASN A 233 -19.94 36.83 9.31
C ASN A 233 -20.25 38.22 9.89
N GLY A 234 -20.09 39.28 9.10
CA GLY A 234 -20.45 40.66 9.46
C GLY A 234 -19.46 41.42 10.36
N ASN A 235 -18.32 40.81 10.70
CA ASN A 235 -17.26 41.44 11.49
C ASN A 235 -16.12 41.99 10.61
N PRO A 236 -15.41 43.04 11.04
CA PRO A 236 -14.19 43.48 10.36
C PRO A 236 -13.17 42.33 10.36
N PHE A 237 -12.61 42.04 9.18
CA PHE A 237 -11.77 40.88 8.95
C PHE A 237 -10.57 41.26 8.11
N SER A 238 -9.39 41.07 8.69
CA SER A 238 -8.08 41.43 8.11
C SER A 238 -7.30 40.21 7.61
N LEU A 239 -7.80 38.99 7.88
CA LEU A 239 -7.09 37.77 7.54
C LEU A 239 -7.08 37.56 6.02
N THR A 240 -5.88 37.49 5.46
CA THR A 240 -5.65 37.18 4.06
C THR A 240 -4.64 36.05 3.97
N GLY A 241 -4.81 35.12 3.04
CA GLY A 241 -3.93 33.97 2.99
C GLY A 241 -4.51 32.72 2.37
N LYS A 242 -3.73 31.64 2.43
CA LYS A 242 -4.11 30.29 2.02
C LYS A 242 -3.62 29.26 3.03
N LEU A 243 -4.42 28.22 3.22
CA LEU A 243 -4.06 26.98 3.88
C LEU A 243 -4.07 25.89 2.81
N GLU A 244 -2.92 25.29 2.54
CA GLU A 244 -2.77 24.20 1.58
C GLU A 244 -2.39 22.91 2.32
N ILE A 245 -3.22 21.87 2.13
CA ILE A 245 -3.04 20.56 2.73
C ILE A 245 -2.78 19.57 1.59
N THR A 246 -1.64 18.88 1.63
CA THR A 246 -1.27 17.90 0.61
C THR A 246 -0.91 16.56 1.25
N GLN A 247 -1.41 15.48 0.65
CA GLN A 247 -1.08 14.12 1.05
C GLN A 247 -0.73 13.32 -0.20
N GLN A 248 0.47 12.74 -0.21
CA GLN A 248 0.96 11.98 -1.38
C GLN A 248 0.20 10.66 -1.55
N SER A 249 -0.09 9.97 -0.45
CA SER A 249 -0.96 8.79 -0.39
C SER A 249 -1.44 8.55 1.05
N GLU A 250 -2.35 7.60 1.25
CA GLU A 250 -2.95 7.29 2.55
C GLU A 250 -1.93 6.77 3.60
N TYR A 251 -0.71 6.41 3.17
CA TYR A 251 0.37 5.96 4.05
C TYR A 251 1.48 7.00 4.24
N ASP A 252 1.34 8.19 3.65
CA ASP A 252 2.26 9.31 3.85
C ASP A 252 1.69 10.32 4.84
N ILE A 253 2.60 11.01 5.52
CA ILE A 253 2.27 12.13 6.38
C ILE A 253 1.66 13.26 5.54
N THR A 254 0.61 13.89 6.07
CA THR A 254 -0.02 15.06 5.48
C THR A 254 0.85 16.30 5.70
N ASN A 255 1.22 16.97 4.61
CA ASN A 255 1.93 18.24 4.66
C ASN A 255 0.91 19.39 4.68
N VAL A 256 1.14 20.35 5.58
CA VAL A 256 0.30 21.54 5.73
C VAL A 256 1.18 22.76 5.51
N GLU A 257 0.86 23.56 4.49
CA GLU A 257 1.48 24.85 4.18
C GLU A 257 0.49 25.95 4.57
N VAL A 258 0.90 26.81 5.49
CA VAL A 258 0.07 27.89 6.02
C VAL A 258 0.69 29.23 5.64
N GLU A 259 -0.05 30.04 4.89
CA GLU A 259 0.33 31.41 4.58
C GLU A 259 -0.82 32.32 5.01
N PHE A 260 -0.73 32.89 6.22
CA PHE A 260 -1.72 33.83 6.75
C PHE A 260 -1.08 35.19 7.02
N LYS A 261 -1.84 36.27 6.77
CA LYS A 261 -1.50 37.67 7.01
C LYS A 261 -2.66 38.36 7.70
N GLY A 262 -2.38 39.38 8.51
CA GLY A 262 -3.40 40.15 9.22
C GLY A 262 -3.96 39.46 10.47
N LEU A 263 -3.18 38.57 11.08
CA LEU A 263 -3.54 37.90 12.33
C LEU A 263 -3.20 38.78 13.55
N GLU A 264 -4.12 38.89 14.51
CA GLU A 264 -3.95 39.59 15.79
C GLU A 264 -4.01 38.56 16.95
N GLU A 265 -3.09 38.63 17.92
CA GLU A 265 -3.04 37.78 19.14
C GLU A 265 -3.06 36.24 18.92
N ASN A 266 -2.12 35.70 18.15
CA ASN A 266 -2.12 34.28 17.78
C ASN A 266 -1.73 33.29 18.90
N SER A 267 -2.53 32.24 19.06
CA SER A 267 -2.16 30.98 19.73
C SER A 267 -2.59 29.75 18.90
N GLY A 268 -1.74 29.33 17.96
CA GLY A 268 -1.93 28.08 17.18
C GLY A 268 -3.06 28.10 16.13
N TYR A 269 -3.27 26.96 15.47
CA TYR A 269 -4.39 26.73 14.55
C TYR A 269 -5.09 25.41 14.90
N HIS A 270 -6.42 25.38 14.73
CA HIS A 270 -7.26 24.20 14.99
C HIS A 270 -8.05 23.83 13.74
N ILE A 271 -8.05 22.55 13.37
CA ILE A 271 -8.89 22.00 12.30
C ILE A 271 -10.08 21.32 12.97
N HIS A 272 -11.30 21.76 12.66
CA HIS A 272 -12.54 21.17 13.18
C HIS A 272 -12.97 19.96 12.34
N GLN A 273 -13.53 18.94 13.01
CA GLN A 273 -14.03 17.70 12.43
C GLN A 273 -15.44 17.85 11.85
#